data_AF-A0A839ED01-F1
#
_entry.id   AF-A0A839ED01-F1
#
_cell.length_a   1.000
_cell.length_b   1.000
_cell.length_c   1.000
_cell.angle_alpha   90.00
_cell.angle_beta   90.00
_cell.angle_gamma   90.00
#
_symmetry.space_group_name_H-M   'P 1'
#
loop_
_entity.id
_entity.type
_entity.pdbx_description
1 polymer ?
#
loop_
_entity_poly.entity_id
_entity_poly.type
_entity_poly.pdbx_seq_one_letter_code
_entity_poly.pdbx_strand_id
1 'polypeptide(L)'
;MDLSVLLLIAAVIVGAAVIVGVLSPRRAPAEGRRPVLPRLVAAACLVGVALVALVTVIGVAQSLIPTSRVTLETPVSFTVEEVPVELRENPAGSLTDAVVSTPAALIVDGLGTAPRIWVAACTLIEGAVAVTLLLVTARFARQSISDTPFTPRLSRLLVMAGATLAVGGIAGQIASSIAGMLAHTQLFALSPEALGDGLAVPPSLTFDLWPLGVGLALVVVAGLVRSGERLQCETAGLV
;
A
#
# COMPACT_ATOMS: atom_id res chain seq x y z
N MET A 1 -14.66 -0.67 -22.84
CA MET A 1 -13.85 0.04 -21.84
C MET A 1 -14.41 1.44 -21.77
N ASP A 2 -15.06 1.81 -20.66
CA ASP A 2 -15.84 3.05 -20.61
C ASP A 2 -14.92 4.27 -20.69
N LEU A 3 -15.39 5.32 -21.37
CA LEU A 3 -14.65 6.58 -21.57
C LEU A 3 -14.18 7.18 -20.23
N SER A 4 -14.98 7.01 -19.18
CA SER A 4 -14.68 7.42 -17.81
C SER A 4 -13.45 6.73 -17.23
N VAL A 5 -13.29 5.43 -17.49
CA VAL A 5 -12.11 4.66 -17.10
C VAL A 5 -10.89 5.20 -17.82
N LEU A 6 -10.99 5.41 -19.13
CA LEU A 6 -9.92 5.95 -19.98
C LEU A 6 -9.47 7.36 -19.53
N LEU A 7 -10.42 8.21 -19.14
CA LEU A 7 -10.14 9.54 -18.59
C LEU A 7 -9.46 9.47 -17.22
N LEU A 8 -9.83 8.52 -16.37
CA LEU A 8 -9.16 8.30 -15.08
C LEU A 8 -7.73 7.79 -15.28
N ILE A 9 -7.51 6.86 -16.21
CA ILE A 9 -6.16 6.40 -16.62
C ILE A 9 -5.33 7.60 -17.06
N ALA A 10 -5.86 8.41 -17.98
CA ALA A 10 -5.18 9.57 -18.51
C ALA A 10 -4.88 10.60 -17.41
N ALA A 11 -5.83 10.87 -16.50
CA ALA A 11 -5.63 11.80 -15.39
C ALA A 11 -4.54 11.34 -14.42
N VAL A 12 -4.47 10.04 -14.10
CA VAL A 12 -3.43 9.49 -13.22
C VAL A 12 -2.07 9.51 -13.90
N ILE A 13 -1.98 9.12 -15.18
CA ILE A 13 -0.73 9.17 -15.95
C ILE A 13 -0.24 10.61 -16.10
N VAL A 14 -1.14 11.55 -16.40
CA VAL A 14 -0.81 12.98 -16.52
C VAL A 14 -0.42 13.54 -15.15
N GLY A 15 -1.13 13.20 -14.08
CA GLY A 15 -0.76 13.59 -12.72
C GLY A 15 0.64 13.10 -12.33
N ALA A 16 0.95 11.83 -12.59
CA ALA A 16 2.27 11.25 -12.38
C ALA A 16 3.33 11.94 -13.25
N ALA A 17 3.08 12.15 -14.54
CA ALA A 17 4.00 12.83 -15.46
C ALA A 17 4.26 14.29 -15.07
N VAL A 18 3.23 15.02 -14.64
CA VAL A 18 3.34 16.39 -14.13
C VAL A 18 4.15 16.43 -12.84
N ILE A 19 3.92 15.49 -11.92
CA ILE A 19 4.71 15.39 -10.69
C ILE A 19 6.18 15.08 -11.02
N VAL A 20 6.46 14.15 -11.94
CA VAL A 20 7.81 13.83 -12.40
C VAL A 20 8.48 15.02 -13.11
N GLY A 21 7.72 15.77 -13.91
CA GLY A 21 8.20 16.95 -14.64
C GLY A 21 8.50 18.13 -13.72
N VAL A 22 7.59 18.45 -12.78
CA VAL A 22 7.71 19.54 -11.80
C VAL A 22 8.82 19.24 -10.78
N LEU A 23 9.04 17.96 -10.44
CA LEU A 23 10.09 17.54 -9.51
C LEU A 23 11.44 17.28 -10.18
N SER A 24 11.55 17.40 -11.51
CA SER A 24 12.81 17.23 -12.21
C SER A 24 13.55 18.56 -12.34
N PRO A 25 14.64 18.80 -11.57
CA PRO A 25 15.45 19.99 -11.78
C PRO A 25 16.06 19.96 -13.19
N ARG A 26 15.98 21.11 -13.87
CA ARG A 26 16.60 21.34 -15.17
C ARG A 26 18.09 20.99 -15.09
N ARG A 27 18.56 20.13 -15.99
CA ARG A 27 19.95 19.68 -16.05
C ARG A 27 20.89 20.88 -16.22
N ALA A 28 21.74 21.13 -15.23
CA ALA A 28 22.95 21.93 -15.44
C ALA A 28 24.07 21.01 -16.00
N PRO A 29 24.79 21.42 -17.04
CA PRO A 29 25.95 20.69 -17.54
C PRO A 29 27.14 20.95 -16.61
N ALA A 30 27.80 19.90 -16.10
CA ALA A 30 29.22 19.95 -15.71
C ALA A 30 29.74 18.60 -15.18
N GLU A 31 30.72 18.10 -15.92
CA GLU A 31 31.99 17.48 -15.54
C GLU A 31 32.27 17.20 -14.04
N GLY A 32 32.86 16.04 -13.78
CA GLY A 32 33.15 15.49 -12.46
C GLY A 32 32.47 14.14 -12.27
N ARG A 33 33.22 13.12 -11.82
CA ARG A 33 32.77 11.72 -11.70
C ARG A 33 31.71 11.59 -10.59
N ARG A 34 30.47 11.96 -10.90
CA ARG A 34 29.34 12.01 -9.95
C ARG A 34 28.94 10.60 -9.50
N PRO A 35 28.49 10.42 -8.24
CA PRO A 35 28.07 9.11 -7.73
C PRO A 35 26.88 8.56 -8.53
N VAL A 36 27.08 7.38 -9.12
CA VAL A 36 26.12 6.73 -10.04
C VAL A 36 24.94 6.11 -9.30
N LEU A 37 25.18 5.62 -8.07
CA LEU A 37 24.21 4.85 -7.31
C LEU A 37 22.93 5.63 -6.96
N PRO A 38 22.96 6.86 -6.43
CA PRO A 38 21.72 7.56 -6.10
C PRO A 38 20.95 8.03 -7.34
N ARG A 39 21.62 8.18 -8.50
CA ARG A 39 20.95 8.42 -9.78
C ARG A 39 20.19 7.19 -10.26
N LEU A 40 20.79 6.01 -10.13
CA LEU A 40 20.14 4.74 -10.45
C LEU A 40 18.93 4.51 -9.55
N VAL A 41 19.07 4.73 -8.23
CA VAL A 41 17.94 4.61 -7.29
C VAL A 41 16.82 5.58 -7.67
N ALA A 42 17.13 6.85 -7.94
CA ALA A 42 16.12 7.81 -8.36
C ALA A 42 15.43 7.42 -9.67
N ALA A 43 16.18 6.91 -10.65
CA ALA A 43 15.63 6.45 -11.93
C ALA A 43 14.74 5.21 -11.73
N ALA A 44 15.19 4.23 -10.96
CA ALA A 44 14.44 3.02 -10.63
C ALA A 44 13.13 3.37 -9.89
N CYS A 45 13.17 4.28 -8.92
CA CYS A 45 11.95 4.74 -8.24
C CYS A 45 10.96 5.41 -9.20
N LEU A 46 11.43 6.19 -10.18
CA LEU A 46 10.55 6.84 -11.16
C LEU A 46 9.92 5.84 -12.14
N VAL A 47 10.68 4.83 -12.57
CA VAL A 47 10.12 3.69 -13.33
C VAL A 47 9.10 2.96 -12.48
N GLY A 48 9.40 2.72 -11.20
CA GLY A 48 8.48 2.15 -10.22
C GLY A 48 7.18 2.95 -10.10
N VAL A 49 7.25 4.29 -10.04
CA VAL A 49 6.05 5.16 -10.00
C VAL A 49 5.17 4.92 -11.22
N ALA A 50 5.76 4.90 -12.42
CA ALA A 50 5.00 4.68 -13.65
C ALA A 50 4.34 3.29 -13.67
N LEU A 51 5.07 2.26 -13.24
CA LEU A 51 4.57 0.89 -13.19
C LEU A 51 3.47 0.73 -12.15
N VAL A 52 3.66 1.21 -10.92
CA VAL A 52 2.67 1.16 -9.85
C VAL A 52 1.42 1.95 -10.25
N ALA A 53 1.57 3.16 -10.82
CA ALA A 53 0.44 3.94 -11.30
C ALA A 53 -0.35 3.18 -12.38
N LEU A 54 0.35 2.56 -13.35
CA LEU A 54 -0.29 1.76 -14.39
C LEU A 54 -1.05 0.55 -13.81
N VAL A 55 -0.41 -0.23 -12.93
CA VAL A 55 -1.03 -1.39 -12.28
C VAL A 55 -2.23 -0.98 -11.42
N THR A 56 -2.11 0.10 -10.65
CA THR A 56 -3.20 0.65 -9.83
C THR A 56 -4.40 1.00 -10.69
N VAL A 57 -4.17 1.71 -11.79
CA VAL A 57 -5.23 2.11 -12.71
C VAL A 57 -5.90 0.89 -13.34
N ILE A 58 -5.11 -0.09 -13.78
CA ILE A 58 -5.64 -1.34 -14.32
C ILE A 58 -6.47 -2.08 -13.26
N GLY A 59 -5.98 -2.17 -12.02
CA GLY A 59 -6.69 -2.82 -10.91
C GLY A 59 -8.00 -2.12 -10.55
N VAL A 60 -8.03 -0.78 -10.52
CA VAL A 60 -9.25 0.01 -10.32
C VAL A 60 -10.23 -0.21 -11.48
N ALA A 61 -9.75 -0.14 -12.72
CA ALA A 61 -10.56 -0.38 -13.91
C ALA A 61 -11.17 -1.79 -13.91
N GLN A 62 -10.36 -2.80 -13.60
CA GLN A 62 -10.80 -4.17 -13.48
C GLN A 62 -11.85 -4.30 -12.38
N SER A 63 -11.62 -3.74 -11.20
CA SER A 63 -12.58 -3.83 -10.08
C SER A 63 -13.97 -3.30 -10.44
N LEU A 64 -14.04 -2.25 -11.26
CA LEU A 64 -15.30 -1.61 -11.67
C LEU A 64 -16.03 -2.28 -12.84
N ILE A 65 -15.36 -3.13 -13.63
CA ILE A 65 -16.00 -3.84 -14.75
C ILE A 65 -16.90 -4.96 -14.21
N PRO A 66 -18.22 -4.98 -14.46
CA PRO A 66 -19.12 -5.96 -13.85
C PRO A 66 -18.80 -7.44 -14.13
N THR A 67 -18.15 -7.71 -15.26
CA THR A 67 -17.78 -9.06 -15.73
C THR A 67 -16.38 -9.50 -15.32
N SER A 68 -15.63 -8.66 -14.61
CA SER A 68 -14.27 -8.99 -14.19
C SER A 68 -14.25 -9.83 -12.91
N ARG A 69 -13.22 -10.66 -12.81
CA ARG A 69 -12.79 -11.33 -11.58
C ARG A 69 -12.20 -10.31 -10.62
N VAL A 70 -12.68 -10.31 -9.39
CA VAL A 70 -12.13 -9.51 -8.31
C VAL A 70 -11.44 -10.44 -7.33
N THR A 71 -10.18 -10.15 -7.01
CA THR A 71 -9.44 -10.89 -5.99
C THR A 71 -9.63 -10.18 -4.65
N LEU A 72 -10.11 -10.92 -3.66
CA LEU A 72 -10.32 -10.44 -2.29
C LEU A 72 -9.43 -11.28 -1.38
N GLU A 73 -8.60 -10.65 -0.57
CA GLU A 73 -7.93 -11.34 0.52
C GLU A 73 -8.90 -11.39 1.71
N THR A 74 -9.34 -12.59 2.06
CA THR A 74 -10.20 -12.81 3.22
C THR A 74 -9.66 -13.97 4.03
N PRO A 75 -9.65 -13.88 5.37
CA PRO A 75 -9.29 -15.01 6.20
C PRO A 75 -10.38 -16.07 6.08
N VAL A 76 -9.98 -17.26 5.67
CA VAL A 76 -10.84 -18.44 5.65
C VAL A 76 -10.45 -19.27 6.86
N SER A 77 -11.45 -19.63 7.67
CA SER A 77 -11.27 -20.51 8.81
C SER A 77 -11.75 -21.91 8.45
N PHE A 78 -10.87 -22.87 8.63
CA PHE A 78 -11.16 -24.29 8.45
C PHE A 78 -11.26 -24.94 9.81
N THR A 79 -12.37 -25.63 10.07
CA THR A 79 -12.49 -26.57 11.18
C THR A 79 -11.81 -27.86 10.77
N VAL A 80 -10.79 -28.28 11.51
CA VAL A 80 -10.09 -29.54 11.24
C VAL A 80 -10.96 -30.69 11.74
N GLU A 81 -11.60 -31.40 10.81
CA GLU A 81 -12.57 -32.46 11.10
C GLU A 81 -11.94 -33.67 11.83
N GLU A 82 -10.62 -33.87 11.73
CA GLU A 82 -9.92 -34.94 12.44
C GLU A 82 -8.62 -34.45 13.09
N VAL A 83 -8.70 -34.07 14.37
CA VAL A 83 -7.51 -33.77 15.19
C VAL A 83 -6.67 -35.04 15.35
N PRO A 84 -5.37 -35.09 14.99
CA PRO A 84 -4.54 -36.28 15.13
C PRO A 84 -4.59 -36.86 16.55
N VAL A 85 -4.66 -38.19 16.68
CA VAL A 85 -4.87 -38.89 17.98
C VAL A 85 -3.82 -38.50 19.03
N GLU A 86 -2.60 -38.21 18.57
CA GLU A 86 -1.44 -37.78 19.35
C GLU A 86 -1.67 -36.43 20.07
N LEU A 87 -2.53 -35.56 19.52
CA LEU A 87 -2.92 -34.27 20.11
C LEU A 87 -4.21 -34.36 20.95
N ARG A 88 -4.95 -35.47 20.82
CA ARG A 88 -6.21 -35.73 21.53
C ARG A 88 -5.97 -36.34 22.92
N GLU A 89 -4.90 -37.12 23.07
CA GLU A 89 -4.55 -37.86 24.30
C GLU A 89 -3.33 -37.28 25.06
N ASN A 90 -3.10 -35.97 24.98
CA ASN A 90 -2.02 -35.36 25.75
C ASN A 90 -2.45 -35.14 27.22
N PRO A 91 -1.73 -35.68 28.23
CA PRO A 91 -2.07 -35.51 29.65
C PRO A 91 -1.98 -34.05 30.16
N ALA A 92 -1.41 -33.13 29.36
CA ALA A 92 -1.39 -31.69 29.66
C ALA A 92 -2.65 -30.92 29.19
N GLY A 93 -3.53 -31.56 28.42
CA GLY A 93 -4.77 -30.97 27.89
C GLY A 93 -5.13 -31.54 26.51
N SER A 94 -6.40 -31.89 26.31
CA SER A 94 -6.89 -32.43 25.03
C SER A 94 -7.32 -31.31 24.09
N LEU A 95 -6.82 -31.32 22.85
CA LEU A 95 -7.29 -30.44 21.78
C LEU A 95 -8.59 -31.03 21.20
N THR A 96 -9.74 -30.51 21.62
CA THR A 96 -11.07 -31.00 21.23
C THR A 96 -11.60 -30.39 19.94
N ASP A 97 -11.09 -29.22 19.55
CA ASP A 97 -11.46 -28.52 18.32
C ASP A 97 -10.29 -27.64 17.86
N ALA A 98 -10.04 -27.57 16.55
CA ALA A 98 -8.96 -26.81 15.96
C ALA A 98 -9.47 -26.01 14.76
N VAL A 99 -9.50 -24.70 14.93
CA VAL A 99 -9.84 -23.75 13.87
C VAL A 99 -8.57 -23.11 13.35
N VAL A 100 -8.25 -23.35 12.08
CA VAL A 100 -7.10 -22.72 11.41
C VAL A 100 -7.60 -21.61 10.51
N SER A 101 -7.30 -20.37 10.87
CA SER A 101 -7.59 -19.19 10.06
C SER A 101 -6.34 -18.81 9.25
N THR A 102 -6.45 -18.82 7.92
CA THR A 102 -5.37 -18.41 7.02
C THR A 102 -5.86 -17.39 6.00
N PRO A 103 -5.08 -16.35 5.66
CA PRO A 103 -5.45 -15.43 4.59
C PRO A 103 -5.49 -16.19 3.27
N ALA A 104 -6.65 -16.22 2.61
CA ALA A 104 -6.82 -16.81 1.30
C ALA A 104 -7.27 -15.75 0.28
N ALA A 105 -6.66 -15.77 -0.89
CA ALA A 105 -7.08 -14.95 -2.02
C ALA A 105 -8.30 -15.62 -2.70
N LEU A 106 -9.49 -15.08 -2.46
CA LEU A 106 -10.71 -15.48 -3.14
C LEU A 106 -10.85 -14.73 -4.46
N ILE A 107 -10.90 -15.47 -5.57
CA ILE A 107 -11.17 -14.92 -6.90
C ILE A 107 -12.65 -15.09 -7.16
N VAL A 108 -13.38 -13.98 -7.13
CA VAL A 108 -14.85 -13.98 -7.18
C VAL A 108 -15.35 -13.34 -8.47
N ASP A 109 -16.23 -14.06 -9.16
CA ASP A 109 -16.98 -13.59 -10.32
C ASP A 109 -18.36 -13.06 -9.89
N GLY A 110 -18.88 -12.04 -10.58
CA GLY A 110 -20.26 -11.57 -10.38
C GLY A 110 -20.54 -10.75 -9.11
N LEU A 111 -19.49 -10.21 -8.46
CA LEU A 111 -19.64 -9.36 -7.27
C LEU A 111 -20.52 -8.13 -7.54
N GLY A 112 -21.35 -7.73 -6.58
CA GLY A 112 -22.18 -6.53 -6.69
C GLY A 112 -21.37 -5.24 -6.77
N THR A 113 -22.02 -4.14 -7.16
CA THR A 113 -21.35 -2.83 -7.35
C THR A 113 -20.77 -2.25 -6.07
N ALA A 114 -21.44 -2.42 -4.93
CA ALA A 114 -20.99 -1.88 -3.65
C ALA A 114 -19.62 -2.42 -3.19
N PRO A 115 -19.37 -3.74 -3.06
CA PRO A 115 -18.05 -4.25 -2.71
C PRO A 115 -16.98 -3.92 -3.76
N ARG A 116 -17.35 -3.89 -5.06
CA ARG A 116 -16.43 -3.48 -6.13
C ARG A 116 -15.90 -2.06 -5.97
N ILE A 117 -16.75 -1.12 -5.54
CA ILE A 117 -16.33 0.27 -5.27
C ILE A 117 -15.33 0.32 -4.12
N TRP A 118 -15.54 -0.47 -3.07
CA TRP A 118 -14.62 -0.53 -1.93
C TRP A 118 -13.28 -1.19 -2.29
N VAL A 119 -13.27 -2.24 -3.13
CA VAL A 119 -12.03 -2.82 -3.66
C VAL A 119 -11.28 -1.81 -4.54
N ALA A 120 -11.99 -1.09 -5.40
CA ALA A 120 -11.41 -0.03 -6.22
C ALA A 120 -10.81 1.09 -5.34
N ALA A 121 -11.52 1.50 -4.28
CA ALA A 121 -11.03 2.49 -3.33
C ALA A 121 -9.76 2.02 -2.60
N CYS A 122 -9.75 0.77 -2.13
CA CYS A 122 -8.59 0.15 -1.49
C CYS A 122 -7.37 0.14 -2.43
N THR A 123 -7.56 -0.38 -3.65
CA THR A 123 -6.51 -0.42 -4.70
C THR A 123 -5.96 0.97 -4.99
N LEU A 124 -6.83 1.99 -5.08
CA LEU A 124 -6.44 3.37 -5.33
C LEU A 124 -5.62 3.96 -4.17
N ILE A 125 -6.03 3.69 -2.93
CA ILE A 125 -5.33 4.16 -1.72
C ILE A 125 -3.93 3.53 -1.66
N GLU A 126 -3.82 2.22 -1.84
CA GLU A 126 -2.53 1.51 -1.82
C GLU A 126 -1.59 2.00 -2.91
N GLY A 127 -2.11 2.15 -4.14
CA GLY A 127 -1.37 2.71 -5.26
C GLY A 127 -0.88 4.14 -4.97
N ALA A 128 -1.73 4.99 -4.39
CA ALA A 128 -1.36 6.36 -4.02
C ALA A 128 -0.28 6.40 -2.93
N VAL A 129 -0.36 5.53 -1.92
CA VAL A 129 0.67 5.39 -0.87
C VAL A 129 2.00 4.97 -1.50
N ALA A 130 2.00 3.90 -2.30
CA ALA A 130 3.20 3.38 -2.95
C ALA A 130 3.85 4.42 -3.88
N VAL A 131 3.05 5.12 -4.71
CA VAL A 131 3.54 6.21 -5.57
C VAL A 131 4.17 7.33 -4.74
N THR A 132 3.52 7.74 -3.66
CA THR A 132 4.04 8.82 -2.79
C THR A 132 5.38 8.44 -2.17
N LEU A 133 5.51 7.21 -1.65
CA LEU A 133 6.76 6.72 -1.06
C LEU A 133 7.89 6.60 -2.10
N LEU A 134 7.60 6.15 -3.32
CA LEU A 134 8.58 6.09 -4.40
C LEU A 134 9.04 7.48 -4.84
N LEU A 135 8.13 8.45 -4.92
CA LEU A 135 8.47 9.84 -5.25
C LEU A 135 9.34 10.49 -4.17
N VAL A 136 9.01 10.28 -2.90
CA VAL A 136 9.82 10.78 -1.78
C VAL A 136 11.20 10.13 -1.82
N THR A 137 11.28 8.81 -1.99
CA THR A 137 12.56 8.08 -2.12
C THR A 137 13.39 8.58 -3.31
N ALA A 138 12.78 8.78 -4.48
CA ALA A 138 13.45 9.33 -5.66
C ALA A 138 14.03 10.72 -5.39
N ARG A 139 13.30 11.55 -4.64
CA ARG A 139 13.73 12.89 -4.27
C ARG A 139 14.87 12.87 -3.24
N PHE A 140 14.82 11.99 -2.25
CA PHE A 140 15.92 11.75 -1.31
C PHE A 140 17.19 11.31 -2.03
N ALA A 141 17.08 10.35 -2.95
CA ALA A 141 18.19 9.87 -3.74
C ALA A 141 18.84 11.00 -4.57
N ARG A 142 18.03 11.87 -5.19
CA ARG A 142 18.54 13.06 -5.90
C ARG A 142 19.20 14.07 -4.97
N GLN A 143 18.60 14.35 -3.82
CA GLN A 143 19.12 15.34 -2.85
C GLN A 143 20.45 14.89 -2.24
N SER A 144 20.69 13.58 -2.10
CA SER A 144 21.96 13.04 -1.56
C SER A 144 23.20 13.40 -2.39
N ILE A 145 23.03 13.85 -3.64
CA ILE A 145 24.11 14.28 -4.55
C ILE A 145 24.13 15.82 -4.70
N SER A 146 23.30 16.54 -3.95
CA SER A 146 23.27 18.01 -3.95
C SER A 146 24.34 18.56 -3.02
N ASP A 147 24.89 19.73 -3.34
CA ASP A 147 25.82 20.48 -2.49
C ASP A 147 25.17 20.91 -1.16
N THR A 148 23.84 20.86 -1.08
CA THR A 148 23.03 21.14 0.12
C THR A 148 22.20 19.91 0.50
N PRO A 149 22.79 18.88 1.14
CA PRO A 149 22.09 17.63 1.42
C PRO A 149 20.92 17.80 2.40
N PHE A 150 21.00 18.74 3.35
CA PHE A 150 19.92 19.01 4.30
C PHE A 150 19.21 20.31 3.92
N THR A 151 18.01 20.17 3.36
CA THR A 151 17.14 21.33 3.08
C THR A 151 15.83 21.16 3.83
N PRO A 152 15.19 22.25 4.31
CA PRO A 152 13.89 22.22 5.01
C PRO A 152 12.75 21.53 4.24
N ARG A 153 12.97 21.27 2.95
CA ARG A 153 12.04 20.52 2.10
C ARG A 153 12.11 19.01 2.38
N LEU A 154 13.26 18.46 2.76
CA LEU A 154 13.40 17.02 3.06
C LEU A 154 12.65 16.60 4.31
N SER A 155 12.78 17.36 5.40
CA SER A 155 12.03 17.09 6.64
C SER A 155 10.52 17.11 6.37
N ARG A 156 10.01 18.08 5.61
CA ARG A 156 8.59 18.09 5.18
C ARG A 156 8.18 16.88 4.36
N LEU A 157 9.05 16.39 3.47
CA LEU A 157 8.76 15.21 2.65
C LEU A 157 8.73 13.92 3.47
N LEU A 158 9.56 13.80 4.51
CA LEU A 158 9.49 12.66 5.43
C LEU A 158 8.22 12.69 6.27
N VAL A 159 7.81 13.87 6.75
CA VAL A 159 6.52 14.01 7.44
C VAL A 159 5.37 13.64 6.52
N MET A 160 5.38 14.11 5.26
CA MET A 160 4.37 13.74 4.27
C MET A 160 4.38 12.23 4.01
N ALA A 161 5.53 11.61 3.77
CA ALA A 161 5.64 10.16 3.57
C ALA A 161 5.12 9.37 4.76
N GLY A 162 5.52 9.75 5.97
CA GLY A 162 5.07 9.11 7.21
C GLY A 162 3.57 9.24 7.43
N ALA A 163 3.02 10.44 7.24
CA ALA A 163 1.59 10.69 7.34
C ALA A 163 0.80 9.93 6.27
N THR A 164 1.26 9.92 5.02
CA THR A 164 0.62 9.19 3.93
C THR A 164 0.63 7.68 4.18
N LEU A 165 1.74 7.11 4.67
CA LEU A 165 1.80 5.69 5.01
C LEU A 165 0.88 5.34 6.18
N ALA A 166 0.88 6.14 7.25
CA ALA A 166 0.03 5.88 8.42
C ALA A 166 -1.46 6.00 8.07
N VAL A 167 -1.87 7.13 7.49
CA VAL A 167 -3.28 7.39 7.16
C VAL A 167 -3.74 6.50 6.01
N GLY A 168 -2.94 6.39 4.95
CA GLY A 168 -3.28 5.59 3.78
C GLY A 168 -3.30 4.09 4.09
N GLY A 169 -2.37 3.58 4.90
CA GLY A 169 -2.36 2.19 5.33
C GLY A 169 -3.62 1.82 6.12
N ILE A 170 -3.99 2.65 7.11
CA ILE A 170 -5.21 2.42 7.90
C ILE A 170 -6.48 2.58 7.05
N ALA A 171 -6.55 3.61 6.20
CA ALA A 171 -7.68 3.81 5.31
C ALA A 171 -7.85 2.66 4.30
N GLY A 172 -6.74 2.15 3.76
CA GLY A 172 -6.72 0.98 2.87
C GLY A 172 -7.24 -0.28 3.56
N GLN A 173 -6.81 -0.54 4.80
CA GLN A 173 -7.29 -1.67 5.61
C GLN A 173 -8.78 -1.56 5.94
N ILE A 174 -9.28 -0.36 6.27
CA ILE A 174 -10.71 -0.13 6.50
C ILE A 174 -11.50 -0.39 5.20
N ALA A 175 -11.03 0.11 4.06
CA ALA A 175 -11.67 -0.11 2.77
C ALA A 175 -11.71 -1.59 2.40
N SER A 176 -10.60 -2.31 2.59
CA SER A 176 -10.49 -3.75 2.36
C SER A 176 -11.45 -4.54 3.29
N SER A 177 -11.49 -4.17 4.57
CA SER A 177 -12.38 -4.76 5.56
C SER A 177 -13.87 -4.62 5.19
N ILE A 178 -14.28 -3.43 4.75
CA ILE A 178 -15.66 -3.17 4.32
C ILE A 178 -15.97 -3.93 3.02
N ALA A 179 -15.03 -3.95 2.07
CA ALA A 179 -15.17 -4.75 0.85
C ALA A 179 -15.37 -6.23 1.16
N GLY A 180 -14.56 -6.80 2.05
CA GLY A 180 -14.65 -8.19 2.50
C GLY A 180 -15.99 -8.51 3.17
N MET A 181 -16.47 -7.62 4.06
CA MET A 181 -17.77 -7.79 4.72
C MET A 181 -18.94 -7.78 3.73
N LEU A 182 -18.93 -6.84 2.77
CA LEU A 182 -19.95 -6.76 1.72
C LEU A 182 -19.87 -7.95 0.75
N ALA A 183 -18.66 -8.40 0.38
CA ALA A 183 -18.48 -9.58 -0.45
C ALA A 183 -18.96 -10.85 0.27
N HIS A 184 -18.63 -11.00 1.55
CA HIS A 184 -19.08 -12.12 2.38
C HIS A 184 -20.61 -12.20 2.43
N THR A 185 -21.28 -11.09 2.75
CA THR A 185 -22.76 -11.08 2.77
C THR A 185 -23.38 -11.41 1.41
N GLN A 186 -22.78 -10.99 0.28
CA GLN A 186 -23.31 -11.32 -1.05
C GLN A 186 -23.08 -12.78 -1.44
N LEU A 187 -21.91 -13.34 -1.11
CA LEU A 187 -21.54 -14.69 -1.50
C LEU A 187 -22.27 -15.75 -0.67
N PHE A 188 -22.35 -15.54 0.64
CA PHE A 188 -22.84 -16.56 1.56
C PHE A 188 -24.30 -16.39 1.97
N ALA A 189 -24.92 -15.22 1.75
CA ALA A 189 -26.38 -15.10 1.92
C ALA A 189 -27.17 -15.90 0.87
N LEU A 190 -26.58 -16.13 -0.31
CA LEU A 190 -27.24 -16.86 -1.41
C LEU A 190 -26.97 -18.37 -1.39
N SER A 191 -25.96 -18.82 -0.67
CA SER A 191 -25.61 -20.25 -0.58
C SER A 191 -25.00 -20.57 0.78
N PRO A 192 -25.81 -20.60 1.86
CA PRO A 192 -25.34 -20.98 3.19
C PRO A 192 -24.76 -22.40 3.24
N GLU A 193 -25.20 -23.28 2.33
CA GLU A 193 -24.69 -24.65 2.18
C GLU A 193 -23.28 -24.71 1.56
N ALA A 194 -22.81 -23.65 0.89
CA ALA A 194 -21.47 -23.62 0.28
C ALA A 194 -20.32 -23.58 1.30
N LEU A 195 -20.64 -23.29 2.56
CA LEU A 195 -19.70 -23.30 3.68
C LEU A 195 -19.39 -24.74 4.16
N GLY A 196 -20.18 -25.75 3.77
CA GLY A 196 -20.06 -27.10 4.33
C GLY A 196 -20.10 -27.12 5.87
N ASP A 197 -19.99 -28.30 6.49
CA ASP A 197 -20.02 -28.42 7.96
C ASP A 197 -18.71 -27.97 8.65
N GLY A 198 -17.70 -27.53 7.89
CA GLY A 198 -16.35 -27.26 8.42
C GLY A 198 -15.61 -26.04 7.84
N LEU A 199 -16.22 -25.24 6.96
CA LEU A 199 -15.56 -24.06 6.39
C LEU A 199 -16.37 -22.81 6.75
N ALA A 200 -15.87 -22.04 7.71
CA ALA A 200 -16.46 -20.75 8.06
C ALA A 200 -15.57 -19.63 7.50
N VAL A 201 -16.17 -18.64 6.85
CA VAL A 201 -15.46 -17.41 6.47
C VAL A 201 -15.95 -16.29 7.37
N PRO A 202 -15.49 -16.18 8.63
CA PRO A 202 -15.99 -15.14 9.51
C PRO A 202 -15.63 -13.75 8.97
N PRO A 203 -16.54 -12.77 9.03
CA PRO A 203 -16.20 -11.40 8.73
C PRO A 203 -15.27 -10.89 9.86
N SER A 204 -13.96 -11.02 9.67
CA SER A 204 -12.99 -10.53 10.65
C SER A 204 -12.45 -9.16 10.25
N LEU A 205 -12.47 -8.23 11.19
CA LEU A 205 -11.78 -6.95 11.09
C LEU A 205 -10.38 -7.11 11.69
N THR A 206 -9.39 -7.42 10.85
CA THR A 206 -7.99 -7.45 11.26
C THR A 206 -7.32 -6.15 10.86
N PHE A 207 -6.72 -5.47 11.84
CA PHE A 207 -5.96 -4.25 11.61
C PHE A 207 -4.48 -4.48 11.90
N ASP A 208 -3.68 -4.27 10.88
CA ASP A 208 -2.24 -4.26 10.98
C ASP A 208 -1.78 -2.86 11.36
N LEU A 209 -1.19 -2.73 12.56
CA LEU A 209 -0.71 -1.44 13.08
C LEU A 209 0.68 -1.04 12.56
N TRP A 210 1.33 -1.89 11.76
CA TRP A 210 2.67 -1.61 11.24
C TRP A 210 2.75 -0.34 10.37
N PRO A 211 1.76 0.02 9.52
CA PRO A 211 1.84 1.26 8.73
C PRO A 211 1.84 2.50 9.62
N LEU A 212 1.08 2.46 10.72
CA LEU A 212 1.07 3.51 11.72
C LEU A 212 2.43 3.62 12.42
N GLY A 213 3.01 2.48 12.85
CA GLY A 213 4.32 2.44 13.48
C GLY A 213 5.44 2.98 12.57
N VAL A 214 5.51 2.51 11.32
CA VAL A 214 6.50 2.97 10.34
C VAL A 214 6.27 4.44 9.98
N GLY A 215 5.02 4.86 9.80
CA GLY A 215 4.68 6.25 9.51
C GLY A 215 5.12 7.21 10.61
N LEU A 216 4.87 6.86 11.88
CA LEU A 216 5.34 7.62 13.04
C LEU A 216 6.87 7.64 13.13
N ALA A 217 7.54 6.51 12.87
CA ALA A 217 9.00 6.46 12.83
C ALA A 217 9.58 7.42 11.78
N LEU A 218 8.99 7.51 10.59
CA LEU A 218 9.39 8.48 9.56
C LEU A 218 9.22 9.94 10.01
N VAL A 219 8.15 10.25 10.76
CA VAL A 219 7.94 11.59 11.33
C VAL A 219 9.01 11.91 12.38
N VAL A 220 9.41 10.95 13.22
CA VAL A 220 10.51 11.14 14.18
C VAL A 220 11.83 11.39 13.45
N VAL A 221 12.13 10.61 12.41
CA VAL A 221 13.32 10.81 11.55
C VAL A 221 13.29 12.19 10.90
N ALA A 222 12.12 12.67 10.47
CA ALA A 222 11.98 14.03 9.95
C ALA A 222 12.36 15.11 10.98
N GLY A 223 12.01 14.89 12.25
CA GLY A 223 12.42 15.74 13.36
C GLY A 223 13.93 15.78 13.54
N LEU A 224 14.60 14.62 13.46
CA LEU A 224 16.07 14.53 13.54
C LEU A 224 16.74 15.25 12.37
N VAL A 225 16.24 15.06 11.14
CA VAL A 225 16.74 15.77 9.94
C VAL A 225 16.61 17.28 10.12
N ARG A 226 15.49 17.75 10.67
CA ARG A 226 15.27 19.17 10.96
C ARG A 226 16.25 19.73 12.00
N SER A 227 16.65 18.93 12.98
CA SER A 227 17.69 19.31 13.94
C SER A 227 19.06 19.41 13.24
N GLY A 228 19.39 18.47 12.35
CA GLY A 228 20.60 18.54 11.52
C GLY A 228 20.64 19.77 10.61
N GLU A 229 19.51 20.13 10.00
CA GLU A 229 19.37 21.37 9.20
C GLU A 229 19.72 22.62 10.03
N ARG A 230 19.29 22.69 11.30
CA ARG A 230 19.59 23.82 12.19
C ARG A 230 21.09 23.92 12.48
N LEU A 231 21.73 22.81 12.80
CA LEU A 231 23.18 22.77 13.08
C LEU A 231 24.00 23.20 11.85
N GLN A 232 23.58 22.81 10.64
CA GLN A 232 24.25 23.26 9.42
C GLN A 232 24.12 24.76 9.19
N CYS A 233 22.92 25.33 9.42
CA CYS A 233 22.72 26.77 9.31
C CYS A 233 23.56 27.56 10.32
N GLU A 234 23.68 27.08 11.56
CA GLU A 234 24.49 27.73 12.61
C GLU A 234 25.99 27.68 12.28
N THR A 235 26.47 26.57 11.72
CA THR A 235 27.89 26.41 11.35
C THR A 235 28.25 27.24 10.12
N ALA A 236 27.33 27.41 9.17
CA ALA A 236 27.55 28.22 7.97
C ALA A 236 27.74 29.73 8.28
N GLY A 237 27.31 30.20 9.45
CA GLY A 237 27.52 31.59 9.89
C GLY A 237 28.83 31.83 10.65
N LEU A 238 29.62 30.78 10.92
CA LEU A 238 30.87 30.84 11.68
C LEU A 238 32.14 30.79 10.81
N VAL A 239 31.99 30.60 9.49
CA VAL A 239 33.09 30.53 8.50
C VAL A 239 33.08 31.78 7.62
#